data_AF-A0AAW1NA37-F1
#
_entry.id   AF-A0AAW1NA37-F1
#
_cell.length_a   1.000
_cell.length_b   1.000
_cell.length_c   1.000
_cell.angle_alpha   90.00
_cell.angle_beta   90.00
_cell.angle_gamma   90.00
#
_symmetry.space_group_name_H-M   'P 1'
#
loop_
_entity.id
_entity.type
_entity.pdbx_description
1 polymer ?
#
loop_
_entity_poly.entity_id
_entity_poly.type
_entity_poly.pdbx_seq_one_letter_code
_entity_poly.pdbx_strand_id
1 'polypeptide(L)'
;MGLFGTYSDDPDDDFMTPSGQIVNDALTFGNSWKTESSCPDQLIPTPHPCDLNPSARPAAEKICSAVKGDIFQRCNISDIDAVYENCVYDTCLCQDNPNKCSCDNIEVAAEVCGRQGIITDWRQKIPECAIQCPPGQVYQECGDSCARTCEDLSMRPDCFPRCVEGCNCAPGTTMDESGRCIPIVPRCVEGCNCAPGTTMDESGRCIPIEECKCRIKNIVYPPGFQYLKNNTVLLTCENARWNQTVPTPEQQKTIPTEAELQERCSRFDFMDYTPCKYPDPKTCQNMDEFEIMPIPKCEEGCECTDGFVLDEVSKFCVRPEECPCFDRGHSYEEGNVVIKEGCNRCVCMRDGSWDCKEEDCSSVCVGNEVREVDKCIACICVGGFWQCSVCKTEGETRRNERATCTCRGGQWRCTNWGTAISENNQAEDQGCCDL
;
A
#
# COMPACT_ATOMS: atom_id res chain seq x y z
N MET A 1 -26.95 -24.35 -13.26
CA MET A 1 -28.33 -24.10 -13.69
C MET A 1 -29.24 -24.34 -12.51
N GLY A 2 -30.22 -23.47 -12.33
CA GLY A 2 -31.13 -23.44 -11.20
C GLY A 2 -32.13 -22.31 -11.40
N LEU A 3 -32.77 -21.83 -10.33
CA LEU A 3 -33.76 -20.75 -10.42
C LEU A 3 -33.22 -19.40 -10.94
N PHE A 4 -31.90 -19.23 -10.96
CA PHE A 4 -31.22 -18.05 -11.52
C PHE A 4 -30.83 -18.21 -13.00
N GLY A 5 -31.40 -19.21 -13.69
CA GLY A 5 -31.21 -19.41 -15.12
C GLY A 5 -29.92 -20.13 -15.52
N THR A 6 -29.49 -19.87 -16.76
CA THR A 6 -28.37 -20.56 -17.42
C THR A 6 -27.07 -19.75 -17.41
N TYR A 7 -27.16 -18.42 -17.17
CA TYR A 7 -26.06 -17.48 -17.25
C TYR A 7 -25.41 -17.41 -18.66
N SER A 8 -26.24 -17.48 -19.70
CA SER A 8 -25.83 -17.45 -21.13
C SER A 8 -25.89 -16.05 -21.78
N ASP A 9 -26.27 -15.02 -21.02
CA ASP A 9 -26.68 -13.68 -21.51
C ASP A 9 -27.95 -13.69 -22.40
N ASP A 10 -28.64 -14.82 -22.52
CA ASP A 10 -29.89 -14.96 -23.27
C ASP A 10 -31.09 -15.22 -22.32
N PRO A 11 -31.96 -14.23 -22.05
CA PRO A 11 -33.09 -14.42 -21.14
C PRO A 11 -34.13 -15.42 -21.66
N ASP A 12 -34.12 -15.75 -22.96
CA ASP A 12 -35.07 -16.71 -23.55
C ASP A 12 -34.79 -18.16 -23.13
N ASP A 13 -33.60 -18.46 -22.60
CA ASP A 13 -33.23 -19.80 -22.14
C ASP A 13 -33.24 -19.96 -20.60
N ASP A 14 -33.47 -18.88 -19.84
CA ASP A 14 -33.35 -18.88 -18.37
C ASP A 14 -34.35 -19.84 -17.70
N PHE A 15 -35.48 -20.14 -18.35
CA PHE A 15 -36.44 -21.14 -17.88
C PHE A 15 -36.09 -22.57 -18.33
N MET A 16 -34.81 -22.92 -18.32
CA MET A 16 -34.33 -24.28 -18.59
C MET A 16 -34.45 -25.19 -17.37
N THR A 17 -35.24 -26.26 -17.52
CA THR A 17 -35.45 -27.29 -16.49
C THR A 17 -34.25 -28.24 -16.35
N PRO A 18 -34.14 -29.03 -15.26
CA PRO A 18 -33.05 -30.00 -15.09
C PRO A 18 -32.97 -31.09 -16.18
N SER A 19 -34.06 -31.31 -16.93
CA SER A 19 -34.11 -32.25 -18.06
C SER A 19 -33.61 -31.63 -19.37
N GLY A 20 -33.21 -30.35 -19.37
CA GLY A 20 -32.77 -29.61 -20.55
C GLY A 20 -33.91 -29.09 -21.42
N GLN A 21 -35.16 -29.12 -20.93
CA GLN A 21 -36.31 -28.53 -21.62
C GLN A 21 -36.48 -27.07 -21.21
N ILE A 22 -36.70 -26.18 -22.17
CA ILE A 22 -37.06 -24.78 -21.93
C ILE A 22 -38.59 -24.70 -21.82
N VAL A 23 -39.08 -24.10 -20.75
CA VAL A 23 -40.52 -23.87 -20.51
C VAL A 23 -40.83 -22.37 -20.53
N ASN A 24 -42.09 -22.01 -20.78
CA ASN A 24 -42.47 -20.61 -20.99
C ASN A 24 -43.16 -19.98 -19.78
N ASP A 25 -43.35 -20.73 -18.70
CA ASP A 25 -44.03 -20.26 -17.49
C ASP A 25 -43.18 -20.51 -16.24
N ALA A 26 -43.11 -19.49 -15.38
CA ALA A 26 -42.30 -19.50 -14.17
C ALA A 26 -42.73 -20.60 -13.17
N LEU A 27 -44.01 -21.02 -13.21
CA LEU A 27 -44.57 -22.01 -12.30
C LEU A 27 -44.04 -23.42 -12.60
N THR A 28 -44.13 -23.84 -13.86
CA THR A 28 -43.58 -25.12 -14.33
C THR A 28 -42.07 -25.14 -14.16
N PHE A 29 -41.40 -24.03 -14.47
CA PHE A 29 -39.97 -23.87 -14.23
C PHE A 29 -39.61 -24.06 -12.75
N GLY A 30 -40.25 -23.31 -11.84
CA GLY A 30 -39.99 -23.38 -10.40
C GLY A 30 -40.26 -24.77 -9.80
N ASN A 31 -41.38 -25.40 -10.18
CA ASN A 31 -41.72 -26.76 -9.76
C ASN A 31 -40.68 -27.80 -10.22
N SER A 32 -40.02 -27.59 -11.38
CA SER A 32 -39.00 -28.51 -11.89
C SER A 32 -37.71 -28.51 -11.06
N TRP A 33 -37.43 -27.44 -10.32
CA TRP A 33 -36.21 -27.25 -9.53
C TRP A 33 -36.36 -27.60 -8.04
N LYS A 34 -37.46 -28.26 -7.65
CA LYS A 34 -37.65 -28.74 -6.27
C LYS A 34 -36.55 -29.74 -5.89
N THR A 35 -35.99 -29.58 -4.70
CA THR A 35 -34.97 -30.47 -4.14
C THR A 35 -35.58 -31.74 -3.53
N GLU A 36 -36.80 -31.64 -3.01
CA GLU A 36 -37.52 -32.75 -2.37
C GLU A 36 -38.78 -33.11 -3.14
N SER A 37 -38.96 -34.40 -3.42
CA SER A 37 -40.15 -34.91 -4.10
C SER A 37 -41.42 -34.88 -3.24
N SER A 38 -41.27 -34.76 -1.92
CA SER A 38 -42.36 -34.57 -0.94
C SER A 38 -43.01 -33.19 -1.03
N CYS A 39 -42.31 -32.18 -1.56
CA CYS A 39 -42.86 -30.83 -1.70
C CYS A 39 -43.96 -30.82 -2.79
N PRO A 40 -45.18 -30.37 -2.47
CA PRO A 40 -46.26 -30.31 -3.45
C PRO A 40 -45.94 -29.30 -4.55
N ASP A 41 -46.37 -29.59 -5.77
CA ASP A 41 -46.34 -28.62 -6.87
C ASP A 41 -47.33 -27.49 -6.60
N GLN A 42 -46.93 -26.28 -6.97
CA GLN A 42 -47.88 -25.17 -7.12
C GLN A 42 -48.61 -25.36 -8.45
N LEU A 43 -49.93 -25.50 -8.40
CA LEU A 43 -50.77 -25.85 -9.57
C LEU A 43 -51.41 -24.64 -10.25
N ILE A 44 -51.44 -23.49 -9.57
CA ILE A 44 -52.11 -22.28 -10.03
C ILE A 44 -51.20 -21.10 -9.72
N PRO A 45 -51.04 -20.13 -10.64
CA PRO A 45 -50.37 -18.88 -10.32
C PRO A 45 -51.03 -18.23 -9.11
N THR A 46 -50.22 -17.83 -8.13
CA THR A 46 -50.71 -17.04 -7.00
C THR A 46 -51.25 -15.71 -7.52
N PRO A 47 -52.54 -15.37 -7.26
CA PRO A 47 -53.09 -14.09 -7.68
C PRO A 47 -52.33 -12.94 -7.01
N HIS A 48 -52.33 -11.78 -7.67
CA HIS A 48 -51.61 -10.61 -7.18
C HIS A 48 -52.12 -10.21 -5.77
N PRO A 49 -51.24 -9.97 -4.79
CA PRO A 49 -51.64 -9.63 -3.42
C PRO A 49 -52.58 -8.42 -3.34
N CYS A 50 -52.35 -7.39 -4.16
CA CYS A 50 -53.26 -6.25 -4.25
C CYS A 50 -54.65 -6.59 -4.79
N ASP A 51 -54.84 -7.69 -5.53
CA ASP A 51 -56.15 -8.09 -6.02
C ASP A 51 -56.93 -8.86 -4.93
N LEU A 52 -56.19 -9.57 -4.07
CA LEU A 52 -56.72 -10.18 -2.86
C LEU A 52 -57.03 -9.13 -1.77
N ASN A 53 -56.26 -8.04 -1.71
CA ASN A 53 -56.46 -6.92 -0.82
C ASN A 53 -56.49 -5.57 -1.57
N PRO A 54 -57.60 -5.25 -2.27
CA PRO A 54 -57.71 -4.01 -3.06
C PRO A 54 -57.56 -2.73 -2.24
N SER A 55 -57.82 -2.78 -0.93
CA SER A 55 -57.69 -1.62 -0.05
C SER A 55 -56.25 -1.19 0.21
N ALA A 56 -55.29 -2.11 0.06
CA ALA A 56 -53.86 -1.83 0.24
C ALA A 56 -53.22 -1.18 -1.01
N ARG A 57 -53.79 -1.42 -2.20
CA ARG A 57 -53.23 -0.96 -3.48
C ARG A 57 -52.95 0.55 -3.52
N PRO A 58 -53.87 1.46 -3.13
CA PRO A 58 -53.60 2.89 -3.21
C PRO A 58 -52.46 3.34 -2.28
N ALA A 59 -52.31 2.70 -1.11
CA ALA A 59 -51.23 2.99 -0.19
C ALA A 59 -49.87 2.50 -0.74
N ALA A 60 -49.86 1.32 -1.36
CA ALA A 60 -48.69 0.77 -2.03
C ALA A 60 -48.24 1.65 -3.20
N GLU A 61 -49.15 1.96 -4.12
CA GLU A 61 -48.86 2.80 -5.30
C GLU A 61 -48.36 4.19 -4.90
N LYS A 62 -48.90 4.77 -3.82
CA LYS A 62 -48.44 6.08 -3.31
C LYS A 62 -46.94 6.08 -3.00
N ILE A 63 -46.44 5.09 -2.25
CA ILE A 63 -45.02 5.04 -1.85
C ILE A 63 -44.16 4.56 -3.01
N CYS A 64 -44.58 3.49 -3.70
CA CYS A 64 -43.84 2.89 -4.82
C CYS A 64 -43.71 3.82 -6.04
N SER A 65 -44.61 4.79 -6.22
CA SER A 65 -44.51 5.79 -7.29
C SER A 65 -43.19 6.57 -7.27
N ALA A 66 -42.52 6.66 -6.12
CA ALA A 66 -41.22 7.30 -5.99
C ALA A 66 -40.13 6.65 -6.85
N VAL A 67 -40.22 5.34 -7.13
CA VAL A 67 -39.30 4.61 -8.03
C VAL A 67 -39.28 5.26 -9.41
N LYS A 68 -40.45 5.65 -9.92
CA LYS A 68 -40.64 6.31 -11.23
C LYS A 68 -40.58 7.84 -11.15
N GLY A 69 -40.25 8.37 -9.98
CA GLY A 69 -40.18 9.80 -9.71
C GLY A 69 -38.88 10.45 -10.16
N ASP A 70 -38.71 11.71 -9.76
CA ASP A 70 -37.53 12.53 -10.03
C ASP A 70 -36.28 12.07 -9.26
N ILE A 71 -36.45 11.37 -8.13
CA ILE A 71 -35.36 10.85 -7.29
C ILE A 71 -34.37 9.99 -8.10
N PHE A 72 -34.90 9.10 -8.94
CA PHE A 72 -34.09 8.12 -9.69
C PHE A 72 -33.93 8.48 -11.17
N GLN A 73 -34.47 9.63 -11.62
CA GLN A 73 -34.46 10.03 -13.04
C GLN A 73 -33.06 10.18 -13.64
N ARG A 74 -32.04 10.47 -12.81
CA ARG A 74 -30.65 10.62 -13.28
C ARG A 74 -29.94 9.29 -13.50
N CYS A 75 -30.52 8.18 -13.05
CA CYS A 75 -29.92 6.86 -13.12
C CYS A 75 -30.47 6.07 -14.31
N ASN A 76 -29.64 5.22 -14.89
CA ASN A 76 -30.10 4.31 -15.94
C ASN A 76 -30.57 2.99 -15.31
N ILE A 77 -31.88 2.85 -15.07
CA ILE A 77 -32.49 1.63 -14.53
C ILE A 77 -33.21 0.91 -15.67
N SER A 78 -32.64 -0.21 -16.13
CA SER A 78 -33.08 -0.93 -17.33
C SER A 78 -34.52 -1.42 -17.27
N ASP A 79 -34.98 -1.81 -16.08
CA ASP A 79 -36.34 -2.34 -15.86
C ASP A 79 -37.03 -1.65 -14.67
N ILE A 80 -37.20 -0.33 -14.80
CA ILE A 80 -37.85 0.50 -13.77
C ILE A 80 -39.32 0.11 -13.54
N ASP A 81 -39.95 -0.50 -14.56
CA ASP A 81 -41.32 -1.00 -14.47
C ASP A 81 -41.39 -2.24 -13.57
N ALA A 82 -40.49 -3.22 -13.73
CA ALA A 82 -40.44 -4.37 -12.83
C ALA A 82 -40.15 -3.98 -11.38
N VAL A 83 -39.24 -3.03 -11.14
CA VAL A 83 -38.96 -2.54 -9.77
C VAL A 83 -40.21 -1.92 -9.14
N TYR A 84 -40.96 -1.13 -9.92
CA TYR A 84 -42.22 -0.54 -9.46
C TYR A 84 -43.29 -1.60 -9.17
N GLU A 85 -43.50 -2.55 -10.08
CA GLU A 85 -44.51 -3.60 -9.90
C GLU A 85 -44.17 -4.53 -8.71
N ASN A 86 -42.90 -4.89 -8.53
CA ASN A 86 -42.43 -5.66 -7.36
C ASN A 86 -42.67 -4.89 -6.05
N CYS A 87 -42.39 -3.60 -6.03
CA CYS A 87 -42.70 -2.75 -4.88
C CYS A 87 -44.19 -2.80 -4.52
N VAL A 88 -45.08 -2.66 -5.52
CA VAL A 88 -46.53 -2.70 -5.32
C VAL A 88 -46.98 -4.08 -4.84
N TYR A 89 -46.46 -5.14 -5.47
CA TYR A 89 -46.72 -6.54 -5.10
C TYR A 89 -46.37 -6.81 -3.63
N ASP A 90 -45.12 -6.55 -3.24
CA ASP A 90 -44.61 -6.84 -1.89
C ASP A 90 -45.29 -5.99 -0.83
N THR A 91 -45.56 -4.73 -1.13
CA THR A 91 -46.25 -3.83 -0.20
C THR A 91 -47.67 -4.31 0.09
N CYS A 92 -48.40 -4.81 -0.92
CA CYS A 92 -49.73 -5.39 -0.73
C CYS A 92 -49.72 -6.74 -0.02
N LEU A 93 -48.62 -7.50 -0.13
CA LEU A 93 -48.43 -8.76 0.59
C LEU A 93 -48.07 -8.53 2.07
N CYS A 94 -47.46 -7.37 2.37
CA CYS A 94 -46.94 -7.01 3.67
C CYS A 94 -48.07 -6.87 4.71
N GLN A 95 -48.06 -7.71 5.75
CA GLN A 95 -49.09 -7.71 6.79
C GLN A 95 -48.80 -6.73 7.94
N ASP A 96 -47.52 -6.50 8.25
CA ASP A 96 -47.12 -5.77 9.45
C ASP A 96 -46.87 -4.28 9.20
N ASN A 97 -45.92 -3.98 8.30
CA ASN A 97 -45.49 -2.61 8.03
C ASN A 97 -45.31 -2.38 6.52
N PRO A 98 -46.39 -1.99 5.80
CA PRO A 98 -46.35 -1.74 4.37
C PRO A 98 -45.24 -0.78 3.95
N ASN A 99 -44.99 0.27 4.74
CA ASN A 99 -43.90 1.23 4.45
C ASN A 99 -42.55 0.52 4.39
N LYS A 100 -42.23 -0.35 5.35
CA LYS A 100 -40.97 -1.10 5.36
C LYS A 100 -40.79 -1.92 4.07
N CYS A 101 -41.82 -2.68 3.68
CA CYS A 101 -41.80 -3.49 2.46
C CYS A 101 -41.64 -2.65 1.19
N SER A 102 -42.26 -1.46 1.13
CA SER A 102 -42.04 -0.51 0.02
C SER A 102 -40.60 0.02 0.01
N CYS A 103 -40.05 0.38 1.17
CA CYS A 103 -38.71 0.95 1.28
C CYS A 103 -37.62 -0.05 0.87
N ASP A 104 -37.75 -1.33 1.26
CA ASP A 104 -36.81 -2.38 0.86
C ASP A 104 -36.77 -2.55 -0.67
N ASN A 105 -37.91 -2.35 -1.36
CA ASN A 105 -37.98 -2.38 -2.83
C ASN A 105 -37.43 -1.09 -3.47
N ILE A 106 -37.67 0.08 -2.87
CA ILE A 106 -37.13 1.36 -3.35
C ILE A 106 -35.59 1.38 -3.21
N GLU A 107 -35.05 0.72 -2.20
CA GLU A 107 -33.60 0.56 -1.99
C GLU A 107 -32.92 -0.11 -3.20
N VAL A 108 -33.59 -1.03 -3.90
CA VAL A 108 -33.06 -1.65 -5.12
C VAL A 108 -32.78 -0.61 -6.21
N ALA A 109 -33.68 0.36 -6.40
CA ALA A 109 -33.47 1.46 -7.34
C ALA A 109 -32.28 2.34 -6.93
N ALA A 110 -32.17 2.63 -5.63
CA ALA A 110 -31.05 3.39 -5.08
C ALA A 110 -29.71 2.65 -5.22
N GLU A 111 -29.68 1.33 -5.06
CA GLU A 111 -28.47 0.52 -5.24
C GLU A 111 -27.98 0.56 -6.69
N VAL A 112 -28.90 0.48 -7.66
CA VAL A 112 -28.56 0.62 -9.09
C VAL A 112 -27.98 2.00 -9.38
N CYS A 113 -28.54 3.07 -8.81
CA CYS A 113 -27.97 4.41 -8.87
C CYS A 113 -26.57 4.48 -8.24
N GLY A 114 -26.41 3.91 -7.05
CA GLY A 114 -25.14 3.90 -6.32
C GLY A 114 -24.02 3.20 -7.10
N ARG A 115 -24.33 2.09 -7.80
CA ARG A 115 -23.38 1.41 -8.70
C ARG A 115 -22.95 2.27 -9.90
N GLN A 116 -23.73 3.28 -10.25
CA GLN A 116 -23.40 4.28 -11.28
C GLN A 116 -22.72 5.54 -10.69
N GLY A 117 -22.43 5.54 -9.38
CA GLY A 117 -21.83 6.67 -8.68
C GLY A 117 -22.82 7.81 -8.38
N ILE A 118 -24.13 7.57 -8.46
CA ILE A 118 -25.17 8.57 -8.23
C ILE A 118 -25.77 8.34 -6.84
N ILE A 119 -25.56 9.29 -5.93
CA ILE A 119 -26.21 9.32 -4.61
C ILE A 119 -27.51 10.13 -4.70
N THR A 120 -28.62 9.54 -4.25
CA THR A 120 -29.96 10.09 -4.47
C THR A 120 -30.56 10.77 -3.25
N ASP A 121 -30.06 10.47 -2.05
CA ASP A 121 -30.61 10.84 -0.75
C ASP A 121 -32.08 10.45 -0.59
N TRP A 122 -32.48 9.33 -1.19
CA TRP A 122 -33.90 8.97 -1.37
C TRP A 122 -34.66 8.83 -0.04
N ARG A 123 -34.01 8.29 1.00
CA ARG A 123 -34.62 8.14 2.34
C ARG A 123 -34.89 9.48 3.04
N GLN A 124 -34.19 10.55 2.67
CA GLN A 124 -34.47 11.90 3.18
C GLN A 124 -35.65 12.55 2.45
N LYS A 125 -35.91 12.13 1.20
CA LYS A 125 -36.97 12.64 0.34
C LYS A 125 -38.29 11.87 0.50
N ILE A 126 -38.25 10.65 1.04
CA ILE A 126 -39.42 9.80 1.31
C ILE A 126 -39.56 9.62 2.83
N PRO A 127 -40.42 10.42 3.50
CA PRO A 127 -40.57 10.40 4.96
C PRO A 127 -40.93 9.02 5.52
N GLU A 128 -41.72 8.23 4.77
CA GLU A 128 -42.11 6.86 5.14
C GLU A 128 -40.91 5.90 5.23
N CYS A 129 -39.79 6.24 4.61
CA CYS A 129 -38.55 5.46 4.57
C CYS A 129 -37.38 6.08 5.36
N ALA A 130 -37.66 7.14 6.13
CA ALA A 130 -36.63 7.82 6.91
C ALA A 130 -36.05 6.91 8.01
N ILE A 131 -34.72 6.79 8.04
CA ILE A 131 -34.00 6.04 9.07
C ILE A 131 -33.67 6.96 10.25
N GLN A 132 -34.05 6.53 11.46
CA GLN A 132 -33.65 7.20 12.69
C GLN A 132 -32.33 6.62 13.19
N CYS A 133 -31.29 7.44 13.18
CA CYS A 133 -29.98 7.05 13.67
C CYS A 133 -29.81 7.31 15.18
N PRO A 134 -28.93 6.55 15.84
CA PRO A 134 -28.53 6.83 17.21
C PRO A 134 -28.01 8.27 17.39
N PRO A 135 -28.11 8.85 18.59
CA PRO A 135 -27.62 10.20 18.85
C PRO A 135 -26.15 10.39 18.42
N GLY A 136 -25.89 11.45 17.66
CA GLY A 136 -24.55 11.78 17.15
C GLY A 136 -24.21 11.15 15.80
N GLN A 137 -25.04 10.23 15.30
CA GLN A 137 -24.91 9.67 13.95
C GLN A 137 -25.94 10.28 13.00
N VAL A 138 -25.62 10.26 11.71
CA VAL A 138 -26.49 10.69 10.62
C VAL A 138 -26.60 9.57 9.60
N TYR A 139 -27.78 9.41 9.01
CA TYR A 139 -27.97 8.46 7.92
C TYR A 139 -27.20 8.94 6.70
N GLN A 140 -26.44 8.03 6.09
CA GLN A 140 -25.69 8.25 4.86
C GLN A 140 -25.99 7.10 3.91
N GLU A 141 -26.40 7.42 2.68
CA GLU A 141 -26.58 6.44 1.58
C GLU A 141 -25.22 5.88 1.13
N CYS A 142 -24.17 6.69 1.19
CA CYS A 142 -22.79 6.27 0.98
C CYS A 142 -21.89 6.86 2.07
N GLY A 143 -21.74 6.11 3.17
CA GLY A 143 -20.76 6.41 4.21
C GLY A 143 -19.36 5.87 3.88
N ASP A 144 -18.32 6.52 4.42
CA ASP A 144 -16.92 6.13 4.24
C ASP A 144 -16.58 4.87 5.06
N SER A 145 -16.41 3.72 4.39
CA SER A 145 -16.02 2.46 5.03
C SER A 145 -14.69 2.49 5.77
N CYS A 146 -13.79 3.42 5.43
CA CYS A 146 -12.44 3.51 5.98
C CYS A 146 -12.33 4.46 7.18
N ALA A 147 -13.37 5.24 7.45
CA ALA A 147 -13.38 6.23 8.53
C ALA A 147 -14.52 5.99 9.54
N ARG A 148 -15.14 4.80 9.54
CA ARG A 148 -16.29 4.50 10.40
C ARG A 148 -15.91 4.53 11.88
N THR A 149 -14.77 3.96 12.23
CA THR A 149 -14.26 3.91 13.61
C THR A 149 -12.82 4.42 13.70
N CYS A 150 -12.38 4.76 14.91
CA CYS A 150 -10.98 5.09 15.19
C CYS A 150 -10.04 3.95 14.82
N GLU A 151 -10.49 2.69 14.98
CA GLU A 151 -9.73 1.51 14.59
C GLU A 151 -9.52 1.47 13.07
N ASP A 152 -10.56 1.75 12.28
CA ASP A 152 -10.46 1.79 10.81
C ASP A 152 -9.41 2.79 10.33
N LEU A 153 -9.36 3.97 10.97
CA LEU A 153 -8.37 5.00 10.66
C LEU A 153 -6.93 4.59 11.05
N SER A 154 -6.77 3.94 12.20
CA SER A 154 -5.44 3.57 12.74
C SER A 154 -4.83 2.34 12.08
N MET A 155 -5.64 1.31 11.82
CA MET A 155 -5.17 -0.02 11.39
C MET A 155 -5.18 -0.19 9.87
N ARG A 156 -5.84 0.71 9.12
CA ARG A 156 -5.97 0.59 7.67
C ARG A 156 -5.68 1.91 6.94
N PRO A 157 -4.46 2.47 7.06
CA PRO A 157 -4.08 3.69 6.34
C PRO A 157 -4.17 3.55 4.81
N ASP A 158 -4.02 2.33 4.28
CA ASP A 158 -4.15 2.01 2.84
C ASP A 158 -5.59 1.62 2.43
N CYS A 159 -6.58 1.89 3.28
CA CYS A 159 -7.97 1.56 2.98
C CYS A 159 -8.52 2.43 1.83
N PHE A 160 -9.19 1.78 0.87
CA PHE A 160 -9.91 2.46 -0.19
C PHE A 160 -11.38 2.60 0.20
N PRO A 161 -11.93 3.83 0.31
CA PRO A 161 -13.31 4.05 0.72
C PRO A 161 -14.29 3.33 -0.19
N ARG A 162 -15.22 2.59 0.40
CA ARG A 162 -16.38 1.99 -0.27
C ARG A 162 -17.63 2.58 0.34
N CYS A 163 -18.67 2.73 -0.48
CA CYS A 163 -19.98 3.16 0.01
C CYS A 163 -20.56 2.10 0.93
N VAL A 164 -20.86 2.51 2.16
CA VAL A 164 -21.64 1.71 3.10
C VAL A 164 -22.84 2.53 3.55
N GLU A 165 -24.03 2.09 3.15
CA GLU A 165 -25.29 2.69 3.60
C GLU A 165 -25.47 2.45 5.11
N GLY A 166 -26.00 3.47 5.80
CA GLY A 166 -26.50 3.33 7.15
C GLY A 166 -26.19 4.53 8.04
N CYS A 167 -26.32 4.32 9.35
CA CYS A 167 -25.99 5.32 10.34
C CYS A 167 -24.47 5.41 10.51
N ASN A 168 -23.93 6.57 10.18
CA ASN A 168 -22.51 6.85 10.21
C ASN A 168 -22.27 8.20 10.92
N CYS A 169 -21.07 8.39 11.44
CA CYS A 169 -20.68 9.68 12.00
C CYS A 169 -20.68 10.76 10.90
N ALA A 170 -21.09 11.97 11.24
CA ALA A 170 -21.15 13.07 10.28
C ALA A 170 -19.78 13.31 9.61
N PRO A 171 -19.73 13.82 8.36
CA PRO A 171 -18.47 14.07 7.67
C PRO A 171 -17.46 14.83 8.56
N GLY A 172 -16.24 14.30 8.68
CA GLY A 172 -15.18 14.84 9.55
C GLY A 172 -15.20 14.32 10.98
N THR A 173 -16.08 13.37 11.32
CA THR A 173 -16.11 12.67 12.62
C THR A 173 -16.05 11.15 12.42
N THR A 174 -15.59 10.42 13.43
CA THR A 174 -15.45 8.96 13.45
C THR A 174 -15.91 8.40 14.79
N MET A 175 -16.24 7.12 14.84
CA MET A 175 -16.73 6.48 16.07
C MET A 175 -15.58 6.06 16.98
N ASP A 176 -15.64 6.45 18.26
CA ASP A 176 -14.74 5.95 19.30
C ASP A 176 -15.15 4.53 19.77
N GLU A 177 -14.33 3.88 20.59
CA GLU A 177 -14.59 2.54 21.16
C GLU A 177 -15.90 2.47 21.97
N SER A 178 -16.42 3.62 22.43
CA SER A 178 -17.67 3.71 23.18
C SER A 178 -18.89 3.98 22.29
N GLY A 179 -18.72 4.00 20.97
CA GLY A 179 -19.80 4.24 20.02
C GLY A 179 -20.15 5.71 19.79
N ARG A 180 -19.33 6.65 20.27
CA ARG A 180 -19.58 8.10 20.15
C ARG A 180 -18.84 8.68 18.96
N CYS A 181 -19.50 9.54 18.20
CA CYS A 181 -18.86 10.27 17.11
C CYS A 181 -17.97 11.39 17.67
N ILE A 182 -16.67 11.26 17.46
CA ILE A 182 -15.65 12.24 17.80
C ILE A 182 -15.05 12.86 16.53
N PRO A 183 -14.61 14.12 16.54
CA PRO A 183 -13.91 14.70 15.40
C PRO A 183 -12.68 13.88 15.02
N ILE A 184 -12.50 13.60 13.72
CA ILE A 184 -11.24 13.09 13.15
C ILE A 184 -10.15 14.17 13.26
N VAL A 185 -10.58 15.42 13.37
CA VAL A 185 -9.72 16.55 13.70
C VAL A 185 -9.09 16.29 15.08
N PRO A 186 -7.77 16.48 15.24
CA PRO A 186 -7.20 16.47 16.57
C PRO A 186 -7.94 17.51 17.41
N ARG A 187 -8.34 17.15 18.63
CA ARG A 187 -8.73 18.12 19.65
C ARG A 187 -7.76 19.30 19.57
N CYS A 188 -8.24 20.54 19.72
CA CYS A 188 -7.37 21.68 19.86
C CYS A 188 -6.40 21.41 21.03
N VAL A 189 -5.19 20.99 20.70
CA VAL A 189 -4.07 20.92 21.62
C VAL A 189 -3.57 22.35 21.79
N GLU A 190 -3.14 22.73 22.99
CA GLU A 190 -2.48 24.02 23.18
C GLU A 190 -1.28 24.10 22.22
N GLY A 191 -1.32 25.06 21.31
CA GLY A 191 -0.34 25.20 20.23
C GLY A 191 -0.82 26.15 19.14
N CYS A 192 0.10 26.58 18.28
CA CYS A 192 -0.25 27.32 17.06
C CYS A 192 -0.61 26.31 15.97
N ASN A 193 -1.78 26.49 15.33
CA ASN A 193 -2.19 25.71 14.17
C ASN A 193 -2.25 26.60 12.93
N CYS A 194 -2.23 25.99 11.75
CA CYS A 194 -2.28 26.71 10.49
C CYS A 194 -3.65 27.36 10.26
N ALA A 195 -3.67 28.47 9.51
CA ALA A 195 -4.91 29.17 9.18
C ALA A 195 -5.86 28.28 8.33
N PRO A 196 -7.17 28.52 8.34
CA PRO A 196 -8.10 27.78 7.49
C PRO A 196 -7.65 27.75 6.02
N GLY A 197 -7.67 26.57 5.39
CA GLY A 197 -7.16 26.36 4.02
C GLY A 197 -5.66 26.09 3.93
N THR A 198 -4.93 26.08 5.05
CA THR A 198 -3.51 25.73 5.13
C THR A 198 -3.28 24.57 6.11
N THR A 199 -2.16 23.87 5.96
CA THR A 199 -1.72 22.78 6.82
C THR A 199 -0.21 22.81 6.99
N MET A 200 0.31 22.10 8.00
CA MET A 200 1.74 22.07 8.30
C MET A 200 2.47 21.09 7.38
N ASP A 201 3.57 21.53 6.77
CA ASP A 201 4.49 20.68 6.01
C ASP A 201 5.46 19.92 6.92
N GLU A 202 6.28 19.05 6.34
CA GLU A 202 7.29 18.23 7.05
C GLU A 202 8.38 19.07 7.76
N SER A 203 8.48 20.36 7.44
CA SER A 203 9.40 21.31 8.08
C SER A 203 8.74 22.17 9.16
N GLY A 204 7.46 21.93 9.48
CA GLY A 204 6.71 22.68 10.47
C GLY A 204 6.15 24.01 9.97
N ARG A 205 6.15 24.26 8.65
CA ARG A 205 5.64 25.52 8.05
C ARG A 205 4.22 25.32 7.53
N CYS A 206 3.38 26.35 7.67
CA CYS A 206 2.03 26.31 7.11
C CYS A 206 2.06 26.59 5.60
N ILE A 207 1.58 25.62 4.81
CA ILE A 207 1.42 25.70 3.35
C ILE A 207 -0.06 25.53 2.96
N PRO A 208 -0.51 26.06 1.81
CA PRO A 208 -1.84 25.76 1.27
C PRO A 208 -2.07 24.25 1.13
N ILE A 209 -3.29 23.77 1.42
CA ILE A 209 -3.63 22.34 1.32
C ILE A 209 -3.42 21.80 -0.10
N GLU A 210 -3.61 22.63 -1.12
CA GLU A 210 -3.37 22.31 -2.53
C GLU A 210 -1.90 22.06 -2.88
N GLU A 211 -0.96 22.52 -2.05
CA GLU A 211 0.48 22.26 -2.21
C GLU A 211 0.92 20.95 -1.53
N CYS A 212 0.00 20.22 -0.89
CA CYS A 212 0.33 18.98 -0.22
C CYS A 212 0.56 17.83 -1.21
N LYS A 213 1.66 17.11 -0.97
CA LYS A 213 2.06 15.92 -1.72
C LYS A 213 1.22 14.71 -1.32
N CYS A 214 1.04 13.78 -2.25
CA CYS A 214 0.40 12.49 -1.98
C CYS A 214 1.45 11.42 -1.73
N ARG A 215 1.08 10.36 -1.00
CA ARG A 215 1.93 9.20 -0.77
C ARG A 215 1.18 7.92 -1.13
N ILE A 216 1.92 6.94 -1.67
CA ILE A 216 1.47 5.55 -1.80
C ILE A 216 2.65 4.70 -1.32
N LYS A 217 2.47 3.94 -0.23
CA LYS A 217 3.57 3.29 0.47
C LYS A 217 4.67 4.31 0.79
N ASN A 218 5.91 4.09 0.34
CA ASN A 218 7.06 4.99 0.56
C ASN A 218 7.30 6.00 -0.58
N ILE A 219 6.51 5.96 -1.66
CA ILE A 219 6.69 6.84 -2.82
C ILE A 219 5.90 8.13 -2.62
N VAL A 220 6.56 9.27 -2.86
CA VAL A 220 5.99 10.60 -2.74
C VAL A 220 5.66 11.16 -4.12
N TYR A 221 4.50 11.79 -4.24
CA TYR A 221 3.95 12.32 -5.49
C TYR A 221 3.67 13.82 -5.37
N PRO A 222 4.06 14.64 -6.37
CA PRO A 222 3.82 16.07 -6.31
C PRO A 222 2.32 16.37 -6.46
N PRO A 223 1.86 17.54 -5.97
CA PRO A 223 0.48 17.97 -6.19
C PRO A 223 0.15 18.03 -7.68
N GLY A 224 -1.04 17.56 -8.06
CA GLY A 224 -1.49 17.48 -9.44
C GLY A 224 -0.88 16.34 -10.26
N PHE A 225 -0.05 15.47 -9.67
CA PHE A 225 0.49 14.31 -10.39
C PHE A 225 -0.62 13.35 -10.81
N GLN A 226 -0.50 12.82 -12.04
CA GLN A 226 -1.49 11.93 -12.64
C GLN A 226 -0.87 10.67 -13.22
N TYR A 227 -1.53 9.53 -13.01
CA TYR A 227 -1.20 8.28 -13.69
C TYR A 227 -2.42 7.35 -13.81
N LEU A 228 -2.36 6.41 -14.75
CA LEU A 228 -3.40 5.42 -14.97
C LEU A 228 -3.10 4.12 -14.23
N LYS A 229 -3.99 3.73 -13.32
CA LYS A 229 -3.93 2.44 -12.62
C LYS A 229 -4.82 1.43 -13.35
N ASN A 230 -4.26 0.25 -13.65
CA ASN A 230 -4.93 -0.83 -14.40
C ASN A 230 -5.55 -0.38 -15.74
N ASN A 231 -5.06 0.71 -16.35
CA ASN A 231 -5.57 1.35 -17.57
C ASN A 231 -7.02 1.87 -17.53
N THR A 232 -7.73 1.70 -16.42
CA THR A 232 -9.16 2.01 -16.29
C THR A 232 -9.45 3.09 -15.25
N VAL A 233 -8.52 3.38 -14.35
CA VAL A 233 -8.69 4.37 -13.28
C VAL A 233 -7.64 5.45 -13.41
N LEU A 234 -8.07 6.70 -13.54
CA LEU A 234 -7.21 7.87 -13.45
C LEU A 234 -7.05 8.26 -11.99
N LEU A 235 -5.81 8.30 -11.50
CA LEU A 235 -5.46 8.82 -10.19
C LEU A 235 -4.88 10.22 -10.34
N THR A 236 -5.42 11.18 -9.59
CA THR A 236 -4.89 12.56 -9.50
C THR A 236 -4.57 12.88 -8.05
N CYS A 237 -3.36 13.38 -7.78
CA CYS A 237 -2.99 13.85 -6.45
C CYS A 237 -3.59 15.24 -6.18
N GLU A 238 -4.59 15.32 -5.31
CA GLU A 238 -5.28 16.56 -4.95
C GLU A 238 -5.40 16.66 -3.42
N ASN A 239 -4.92 17.76 -2.82
CA ASN A 239 -5.08 18.03 -1.39
C ASN A 239 -4.58 16.90 -0.48
N ALA A 240 -3.39 16.35 -0.78
CA ALA A 240 -2.82 15.17 -0.11
C ALA A 240 -3.62 13.86 -0.27
N ARG A 241 -4.64 13.81 -1.14
CA ARG A 241 -5.49 12.64 -1.37
C ARG A 241 -5.46 12.22 -2.84
N TRP A 242 -5.71 10.94 -3.08
CA TRP A 242 -5.86 10.40 -4.43
C TRP A 242 -7.30 10.49 -4.89
N ASN A 243 -7.58 11.43 -5.79
CA ASN A 243 -8.86 11.52 -6.47
C ASN A 243 -8.91 10.51 -7.63
N GLN A 244 -10.01 9.76 -7.71
CA GLN A 244 -10.18 8.67 -8.68
C GLN A 244 -11.32 9.00 -9.65
N THR A 245 -11.03 8.97 -10.94
CA THR A 245 -12.02 9.20 -12.00
C THR A 245 -11.84 8.21 -13.14
N VAL A 246 -12.87 8.08 -13.99
CA VAL A 246 -12.73 7.36 -15.26
C VAL A 246 -11.95 8.25 -16.25
N PRO A 247 -10.87 7.76 -16.88
CA PRO A 247 -10.09 8.55 -17.83
C PRO A 247 -10.88 8.82 -19.11
N THR A 248 -10.73 10.02 -19.67
CA THR A 248 -11.21 10.32 -21.03
C THR A 248 -10.33 9.65 -22.09
N PRO A 249 -10.82 9.43 -23.33
CA PRO A 249 -10.01 8.84 -24.40
C PRO A 249 -8.71 9.60 -24.73
N GLU A 250 -8.66 10.90 -24.46
CA GLU A 250 -7.46 11.71 -24.65
C GLU A 250 -6.46 11.55 -23.49
N GLN A 251 -6.96 11.50 -22.26
CA GLN A 251 -6.13 11.21 -21.08
C GLN A 251 -5.51 9.82 -21.16
N GLN A 252 -6.25 8.84 -21.71
CA GLN A 252 -5.75 7.48 -21.89
C GLN A 252 -4.56 7.37 -22.87
N LYS A 253 -4.33 8.41 -23.70
CA LYS A 253 -3.19 8.49 -24.62
C LYS A 253 -2.03 9.33 -24.08
N THR A 254 -2.30 10.26 -23.16
CA THR A 254 -1.35 11.30 -22.75
C THR A 254 -0.80 11.08 -21.34
N ILE A 255 -1.57 10.44 -20.47
CA ILE A 255 -1.20 10.16 -19.09
C ILE A 255 -0.53 8.78 -19.04
N PRO A 256 0.66 8.65 -18.43
CA PRO A 256 1.35 7.37 -18.35
C PRO A 256 0.61 6.40 -17.44
N THR A 257 0.70 5.12 -17.81
CA THR A 257 0.24 3.99 -16.99
C THR A 257 1.25 3.68 -15.88
N GLU A 258 0.77 3.02 -14.82
CA GLU A 258 1.64 2.55 -13.74
C GLU A 258 2.78 1.64 -14.25
N ALA A 259 2.50 0.81 -15.26
CA ALA A 259 3.51 -0.03 -15.90
C ALA A 259 4.57 0.80 -16.64
N GLU A 260 4.15 1.79 -17.44
CA GLU A 260 5.08 2.69 -18.15
C GLU A 260 5.94 3.51 -17.19
N LEU A 261 5.41 3.93 -16.04
CA LEU A 261 6.19 4.59 -15.00
C LEU A 261 7.25 3.65 -14.42
N GLN A 262 6.89 2.40 -14.12
CA GLN A 262 7.81 1.40 -13.58
C GLN A 262 8.93 1.02 -14.56
N GLU A 263 8.67 1.08 -15.87
CA GLU A 263 9.68 0.82 -16.91
C GLU A 263 10.72 1.93 -17.06
N ARG A 264 10.50 3.12 -16.46
CA ARG A 264 11.47 4.23 -16.49
C ARG A 264 12.74 3.93 -15.67
N CYS A 265 12.67 2.96 -14.77
CA CYS A 265 13.78 2.53 -13.93
C CYS A 265 14.05 1.03 -14.10
N SER A 266 15.31 0.64 -13.95
CA SER A 266 15.72 -0.75 -14.11
C SER A 266 15.28 -1.57 -12.90
N ARG A 267 14.22 -2.36 -13.06
CA ARG A 267 13.80 -3.34 -12.05
C ARG A 267 14.88 -4.38 -11.72
N PHE A 268 15.78 -4.66 -12.66
CA PHE A 268 16.89 -5.59 -12.44
C PHE A 268 17.90 -5.05 -11.42
N ASP A 269 17.95 -3.73 -11.24
CA ASP A 269 18.84 -3.07 -10.30
C ASP A 269 18.14 -2.75 -8.97
N PHE A 270 16.96 -3.36 -8.71
CA PHE A 270 16.10 -3.10 -7.55
C PHE A 270 15.79 -1.61 -7.36
N MET A 271 15.52 -0.92 -8.46
CA MET A 271 15.15 0.50 -8.46
C MET A 271 13.69 0.68 -8.91
N ASP A 272 12.96 1.49 -8.15
CA ASP A 272 11.62 1.96 -8.48
C ASP A 272 11.65 3.43 -8.93
N TYR A 273 10.79 3.75 -9.89
CA TYR A 273 10.55 5.13 -10.29
C TYR A 273 9.82 5.90 -9.18
N THR A 274 10.31 7.10 -8.88
CA THR A 274 9.63 8.06 -8.01
C THR A 274 9.58 9.43 -8.70
N PRO A 275 8.42 10.13 -8.65
CA PRO A 275 8.32 11.49 -9.14
C PRO A 275 8.81 12.54 -8.13
N CYS A 276 9.10 12.15 -6.89
CA CYS A 276 9.72 13.00 -5.87
C CYS A 276 10.82 12.22 -5.16
N LYS A 277 12.06 12.38 -5.62
CA LYS A 277 13.21 11.81 -4.95
C LYS A 277 13.53 12.49 -3.61
N TYR A 278 14.02 11.72 -2.66
CA TYR A 278 14.71 12.22 -1.49
C TYR A 278 16.05 12.84 -1.91
N PRO A 279 16.40 14.03 -1.36
CA PRO A 279 17.69 14.67 -1.65
C PRO A 279 18.88 13.78 -1.27
N ASP A 280 18.78 13.12 -0.12
CA ASP A 280 19.79 12.22 0.41
C ASP A 280 19.20 10.79 0.41
N PRO A 281 19.62 9.92 -0.52
CA PRO A 281 19.13 8.55 -0.58
C PRO A 281 19.69 7.71 0.57
N LYS A 282 18.98 6.65 0.92
CA LYS A 282 19.49 5.64 1.85
C LYS A 282 20.57 4.80 1.15
N THR A 283 21.79 4.82 1.69
CA THR A 283 22.97 4.13 1.16
C THR A 283 23.54 3.16 2.18
N CYS A 284 24.46 2.30 1.75
CA CYS A 284 25.22 1.44 2.66
C CYS A 284 25.98 2.23 3.75
N GLN A 285 26.29 3.51 3.54
CA GLN A 285 27.04 4.32 4.51
C GLN A 285 26.16 4.96 5.58
N ASN A 286 24.90 5.25 5.27
CA ASN A 286 24.00 5.97 6.17
C ASN A 286 22.82 5.12 6.65
N MET A 287 22.74 3.84 6.29
CA MET A 287 21.54 3.03 6.54
C MET A 287 21.14 2.90 8.01
N ASP A 288 22.13 2.94 8.92
CA ASP A 288 21.95 2.82 10.38
C ASP A 288 21.50 4.13 11.05
N GLU A 289 21.85 5.28 10.45
CA GLU A 289 21.52 6.62 10.93
C GLU A 289 20.69 7.41 9.90
N PHE A 290 19.93 6.70 9.05
CA PHE A 290 19.19 7.32 7.96
C PHE A 290 17.99 8.11 8.48
N GLU A 291 18.06 9.44 8.35
CA GLU A 291 16.94 10.33 8.66
C GLU A 291 16.18 10.72 7.39
N ILE A 292 14.85 10.56 7.42
CA ILE A 292 13.99 10.99 6.32
C ILE A 292 13.88 12.51 6.36
N MET A 293 14.56 13.18 5.42
CA MET A 293 14.46 14.62 5.29
C MET A 293 13.25 15.05 4.45
N PRO A 294 12.68 16.23 4.76
CA PRO A 294 11.65 16.82 3.93
C PRO A 294 12.11 17.00 2.50
N ILE A 295 11.25 16.65 1.53
CA ILE A 295 11.54 16.91 0.11
C ILE A 295 11.14 18.37 -0.17
N PRO A 296 12.06 19.33 -0.37
CA PRO A 296 11.66 20.72 -0.62
C PRO A 296 11.04 20.90 -2.00
N LYS A 297 11.55 20.15 -2.98
CA LYS A 297 11.12 20.19 -4.38
C LYS A 297 11.14 18.78 -4.94
N CYS A 298 10.08 18.40 -5.62
CA CYS A 298 10.02 17.10 -6.28
C CYS A 298 10.87 17.10 -7.54
N GLU A 299 11.81 16.18 -7.58
CA GLU A 299 12.59 15.86 -8.77
C GLU A 299 12.36 14.38 -9.08
N GLU A 300 12.02 14.07 -10.33
CA GLU A 300 11.79 12.70 -10.76
C GLU A 300 13.09 11.91 -10.86
N GLY A 301 13.02 10.60 -10.65
CA GLY A 301 14.12 9.69 -10.93
C GLY A 301 13.91 8.30 -10.30
N CYS A 302 15.01 7.57 -10.13
CA CYS A 302 15.00 6.23 -9.58
C CYS A 302 15.52 6.21 -8.14
N GLU A 303 14.89 5.39 -7.31
CA GLU A 303 15.30 5.09 -5.93
C GLU A 303 15.29 3.59 -5.68
N CYS A 304 16.05 3.14 -4.70
CA CYS A 304 16.05 1.73 -4.32
C CYS A 304 14.66 1.31 -3.83
N THR A 305 14.20 0.16 -4.32
CA THR A 305 12.98 -0.49 -3.86
C THR A 305 13.03 -0.70 -2.34
N ASP A 306 11.86 -0.67 -1.71
CA ASP A 306 11.74 -0.85 -0.26
C ASP A 306 12.50 -2.11 0.22
N GLY A 307 13.35 -1.93 1.24
CA GLY A 307 14.23 -2.98 1.76
C GLY A 307 15.62 -3.08 1.12
N PHE A 308 15.92 -2.29 0.10
CA PHE A 308 17.25 -2.18 -0.51
C PHE A 308 17.91 -0.82 -0.21
N VAL A 309 19.24 -0.78 -0.28
CA VAL A 309 20.04 0.44 -0.07
C VAL A 309 20.99 0.64 -1.23
N LEU A 310 21.28 1.90 -1.56
CA LEU A 310 22.18 2.22 -2.66
C LEU A 310 23.64 1.94 -2.25
N ASP A 311 24.32 1.07 -3.00
CA ASP A 311 25.78 1.01 -2.93
C ASP A 311 26.35 2.19 -3.75
N GLU A 312 27.04 3.09 -3.06
CA GLU A 312 27.62 4.27 -3.66
C GLU A 312 28.77 3.97 -4.63
N VAL A 313 29.37 2.78 -4.56
CA VAL A 313 30.47 2.36 -5.43
C VAL A 313 29.93 1.80 -6.74
N SER A 314 29.16 0.71 -6.65
CA SER A 314 28.63 0.03 -7.84
C SER A 314 27.47 0.77 -8.49
N LYS A 315 26.83 1.69 -7.74
CA LYS A 315 25.60 2.41 -8.12
C LYS A 315 24.38 1.50 -8.29
N PHE A 316 24.44 0.27 -7.77
CA PHE A 316 23.31 -0.65 -7.71
C PHE A 316 22.66 -0.64 -6.33
N CYS A 317 21.38 -0.99 -6.28
CA CYS A 317 20.71 -1.24 -5.01
C CYS A 317 20.99 -2.67 -4.58
N VAL A 318 21.50 -2.82 -3.35
CA VAL A 318 21.89 -4.10 -2.77
C VAL A 318 21.10 -4.32 -1.48
N ARG A 319 21.06 -5.56 -1.00
CA ARG A 319 20.51 -5.82 0.34
C ARG A 319 21.44 -5.19 1.39
N PRO A 320 20.93 -4.73 2.54
CA PRO A 320 21.78 -4.24 3.63
C PRO A 320 22.91 -5.21 4.01
N GLU A 321 22.61 -6.51 4.00
CA GLU A 321 23.53 -7.63 4.27
C GLU A 321 24.66 -7.77 3.23
N GLU A 322 24.51 -7.16 2.06
CA GLU A 322 25.45 -7.23 0.93
C GLU A 322 26.29 -5.95 0.82
N CYS A 323 26.12 -5.02 1.76
CA CYS A 323 26.89 -3.79 1.81
C CYS A 323 28.37 -4.06 2.14
N PRO A 324 29.32 -3.40 1.44
CA PRO A 324 30.73 -3.48 1.79
C PRO A 324 30.99 -2.74 3.12
N CYS A 325 32.04 -3.14 3.85
CA CYS A 325 32.41 -2.42 5.05
C CYS A 325 33.01 -1.06 4.70
N PHE A 326 32.63 -0.01 5.44
CA PHE A 326 33.16 1.34 5.24
C PHE A 326 34.13 1.77 6.35
N ASP A 327 35.24 2.38 5.96
CA ASP A 327 36.15 3.09 6.87
C ASP A 327 36.76 4.30 6.19
N ARG A 328 36.65 5.49 6.82
CA ARG A 328 37.26 6.77 6.39
C ARG A 328 37.06 7.10 4.90
N GLY A 329 35.87 6.83 4.36
CA GLY A 329 35.50 7.13 2.97
C GLY A 329 35.97 6.10 1.94
N HIS A 330 36.45 4.93 2.38
CA HIS A 330 36.80 3.81 1.51
C HIS A 330 35.96 2.57 1.84
N SER A 331 35.58 1.83 0.79
CA SER A 331 34.85 0.56 0.87
C SER A 331 35.82 -0.63 0.85
N TYR A 332 35.49 -1.67 1.61
CA TYR A 332 36.30 -2.87 1.78
C TYR A 332 35.45 -4.12 1.54
N GLU A 333 36.02 -5.11 0.84
CA GLU A 333 35.40 -6.40 0.58
C GLU A 333 35.52 -7.33 1.81
N GLU A 334 34.67 -8.36 1.89
CA GLU A 334 34.74 -9.38 2.94
C GLU A 334 36.18 -9.91 3.10
N GLY A 335 36.67 -9.98 4.34
CA GLY A 335 38.02 -10.43 4.67
C GLY A 335 39.11 -9.35 4.56
N ASN A 336 38.82 -8.17 3.99
CA ASN A 336 39.76 -7.05 4.01
C ASN A 336 40.01 -6.59 5.46
N VAL A 337 41.26 -6.20 5.75
CA VAL A 337 41.72 -5.83 7.09
C VAL A 337 42.13 -4.36 7.13
N VAL A 338 41.61 -3.63 8.12
CA VAL A 338 42.01 -2.24 8.42
C VAL A 338 42.41 -2.09 9.87
N ILE A 339 43.06 -0.98 10.18
CA ILE A 339 43.46 -0.62 11.55
C ILE A 339 42.57 0.53 12.00
N LYS A 340 41.71 0.28 12.99
CA LYS A 340 40.85 1.28 13.61
C LYS A 340 41.36 1.66 14.99
N GLU A 341 41.01 2.86 15.44
CA GLU A 341 41.26 3.34 16.81
C GLU A 341 42.71 3.17 17.31
N GLY A 342 43.68 3.39 16.42
CA GLY A 342 45.11 3.41 16.73
C GLY A 342 45.84 2.10 16.44
N CYS A 343 45.37 0.97 16.96
CA CYS A 343 46.03 -0.33 16.78
C CYS A 343 45.10 -1.55 16.65
N ASN A 344 43.78 -1.35 16.74
CA ASN A 344 42.81 -2.45 16.70
C ASN A 344 42.73 -3.01 15.28
N ARG A 345 42.90 -4.33 15.17
CA ARG A 345 42.76 -5.08 13.92
C ARG A 345 41.28 -5.33 13.67
N CYS A 346 40.75 -4.78 12.59
CA CYS A 346 39.37 -4.99 12.19
C CYS A 346 39.30 -5.73 10.86
N VAL A 347 38.52 -6.80 10.80
CA VAL A 347 38.23 -7.55 9.57
C VAL A 347 36.84 -7.16 9.09
N CYS A 348 36.71 -6.90 7.79
CA CYS A 348 35.41 -6.69 7.18
C CYS A 348 34.65 -8.02 7.12
N MET A 349 33.49 -8.06 7.78
CA MET A 349 32.59 -9.20 7.79
C MET A 349 31.61 -9.12 6.63
N ARG A 350 30.98 -10.24 6.31
CA ARG A 350 30.09 -10.37 5.17
C ARG A 350 28.85 -9.46 5.25
N ASP A 351 28.42 -9.13 6.46
CA ASP A 351 27.26 -8.27 6.75
C ASP A 351 27.61 -6.77 6.78
N GLY A 352 28.80 -6.39 6.29
CA GLY A 352 29.27 -5.00 6.29
C GLY A 352 29.80 -4.52 7.65
N SER A 353 29.75 -5.36 8.68
CA SER A 353 30.26 -5.04 10.02
C SER A 353 31.78 -5.22 10.13
N TRP A 354 32.38 -4.58 11.14
CA TRP A 354 33.80 -4.73 11.46
C TRP A 354 33.98 -5.64 12.68
N ASP A 355 34.59 -6.80 12.49
CA ASP A 355 35.06 -7.64 13.60
C ASP A 355 36.44 -7.16 14.07
N CYS A 356 36.41 -6.34 15.13
CA CYS A 356 37.60 -5.70 15.69
C CYS A 356 38.10 -6.46 16.93
N LYS A 357 39.37 -6.86 16.92
CA LYS A 357 40.05 -7.29 18.13
C LYS A 357 40.46 -6.07 18.96
N GLU A 358 39.87 -5.95 20.14
CA GLU A 358 40.16 -4.89 21.09
C GLU A 358 41.50 -5.15 21.77
N GLU A 359 42.48 -4.33 21.43
CA GLU A 359 43.84 -4.40 21.96
C GLU A 359 44.11 -3.18 22.85
N ASP A 360 44.91 -3.36 23.90
CA ASP A 360 45.31 -2.23 24.76
C ASP A 360 46.28 -1.31 24.00
N CYS A 361 45.74 -0.39 23.21
CA CYS A 361 46.49 0.61 22.48
C CYS A 361 46.93 1.74 23.42
N SER A 362 47.93 1.50 24.28
CA SER A 362 48.58 2.56 25.06
C SER A 362 48.93 3.75 24.16
N SER A 363 48.38 4.93 24.48
CA SER A 363 48.39 6.13 23.61
C SER A 363 49.77 6.77 23.43
N VAL A 364 50.77 6.34 24.22
CA VAL A 364 52.13 6.87 24.21
C VAL A 364 53.13 5.71 24.19
N CYS A 365 54.02 5.72 23.22
CA CYS A 365 55.16 4.80 23.12
C CYS A 365 56.46 5.53 23.45
N VAL A 366 57.48 4.83 23.94
CA VAL A 366 58.74 5.47 24.35
C VAL A 366 59.91 4.91 23.55
N GLY A 367 60.72 5.78 22.97
CA GLY A 367 61.92 5.38 22.21
C GLY A 367 61.60 4.72 20.87
N ASN A 368 62.30 3.64 20.52
CA ASN A 368 62.15 2.90 19.26
C ASN A 368 61.38 1.59 19.47
N GLU A 369 60.38 1.59 20.34
CA GLU A 369 59.57 0.39 20.60
C GLU A 369 58.88 -0.08 19.31
N VAL A 370 58.89 -1.41 19.13
CA VAL A 370 58.16 -2.10 18.07
C VAL A 370 57.22 -3.08 18.75
N ARG A 371 55.92 -2.96 18.49
CA ARG A 371 54.91 -3.87 19.02
C ARG A 371 54.34 -4.70 17.88
N GLU A 372 54.43 -6.01 18.01
CA GLU A 372 53.72 -6.95 17.15
C GLU A 372 52.37 -7.23 17.81
N VAL A 373 51.30 -6.71 17.20
CA VAL A 373 49.92 -6.82 17.73
C VAL A 373 49.31 -8.16 17.32
N ASP A 374 49.64 -8.63 16.12
CA ASP A 374 49.37 -9.98 15.61
C ASP A 374 50.45 -10.33 14.56
N LYS A 375 50.52 -11.57 14.05
CA LYS A 375 51.48 -12.01 13.00
C LYS A 375 51.47 -11.14 11.72
N CYS A 376 50.51 -10.22 11.60
CA CYS A 376 50.21 -9.39 10.42
C CYS A 376 50.20 -7.88 10.67
N ILE A 377 50.42 -7.39 11.90
CA ILE A 377 50.46 -5.94 12.17
C ILE A 377 51.68 -5.63 13.03
N ALA A 378 52.51 -4.72 12.54
CA ALA A 378 53.63 -4.17 13.29
C ALA A 378 53.39 -2.68 13.53
N CYS A 379 53.52 -2.27 14.78
CA CYS A 379 53.48 -0.87 15.19
C CYS A 379 54.88 -0.40 15.53
N ILE A 380 55.32 0.72 14.96
CA ILE A 380 56.59 1.37 15.28
C ILE A 380 56.32 2.67 16.03
N CYS A 381 57.15 2.97 17.02
CA CYS A 381 57.05 4.24 17.75
C CYS A 381 57.69 5.38 16.94
N VAL A 382 56.88 6.36 16.52
CA VAL A 382 57.36 7.54 15.80
C VAL A 382 56.86 8.80 16.49
N GLY A 383 57.78 9.56 17.08
CA GLY A 383 57.45 10.83 17.75
C GLY A 383 56.58 10.67 19.00
N GLY A 384 56.63 9.52 19.67
CA GLY A 384 55.83 9.23 20.87
C GLY A 384 54.46 8.62 20.59
N PHE A 385 54.12 8.38 19.32
CA PHE A 385 52.85 7.75 18.90
C PHE A 385 53.12 6.47 18.12
N TRP A 386 52.23 5.48 18.27
CA TRP A 386 52.27 4.25 17.49
C TRP A 386 51.87 4.51 16.04
N GLN A 387 52.73 4.15 15.10
CA GLN A 387 52.41 4.02 13.68
C GLN A 387 52.32 2.54 13.34
N CYS A 388 51.10 2.04 13.18
CA CYS A 388 50.81 0.65 12.87
C CYS A 388 50.61 0.45 11.36
N SER A 389 51.25 -0.57 10.79
CA SER A 389 51.08 -0.97 9.40
C SER A 389 50.86 -2.48 9.28
N VAL A 390 50.15 -2.89 8.22
CA VAL A 390 49.83 -4.31 7.93
C VAL A 390 51.07 -5.08 7.43
N CYS A 391 52.15 -4.37 7.08
CA CYS A 391 53.43 -4.95 6.71
C CYS A 391 54.60 -4.10 7.21
N LYS A 392 55.69 -4.77 7.63
CA LYS A 392 56.76 -4.23 8.48
C LYS A 392 57.79 -3.41 7.69
N THR A 393 58.04 -3.77 6.43
CA THR A 393 59.10 -3.17 5.61
C THR A 393 58.61 -2.94 4.19
N GLU A 394 58.76 -1.72 3.67
CA GLU A 394 58.46 -1.41 2.27
C GLU A 394 59.28 -2.33 1.34
N GLY A 395 58.60 -3.08 0.46
CA GLY A 395 59.22 -4.09 -0.40
C GLY A 395 59.37 -5.48 0.22
N GLU A 396 58.99 -5.71 1.48
CA GLU A 396 58.90 -7.07 2.05
C GLU A 396 58.00 -7.94 1.19
N THR A 397 58.43 -9.17 0.92
CA THR A 397 57.68 -10.13 0.10
C THR A 397 57.39 -11.40 0.90
N ARG A 398 56.12 -11.80 0.97
CA ARG A 398 55.67 -13.07 1.55
C ARG A 398 55.06 -13.94 0.45
N ARG A 399 55.33 -15.24 0.48
CA ARG A 399 54.83 -16.20 -0.50
C ARG A 399 54.26 -17.42 0.21
N ASN A 400 53.10 -17.87 -0.24
CA ASN A 400 52.57 -19.20 0.06
C ASN A 400 52.38 -19.97 -1.27
N GLU A 401 51.70 -21.12 -1.23
CA GLU A 401 51.47 -21.96 -2.40
C GLU A 401 50.54 -21.34 -3.45
N ARG A 402 49.80 -20.27 -3.12
CA ARG A 402 48.75 -19.68 -3.96
C ARG A 402 49.08 -18.26 -4.45
N ALA A 403 49.84 -17.49 -3.67
CA ALA A 403 50.07 -16.08 -3.92
C ALA A 403 51.47 -15.61 -3.51
N THR A 404 51.92 -14.51 -4.14
CA THR A 404 53.08 -13.73 -3.69
C THR A 404 52.63 -12.32 -3.36
N CYS A 405 52.79 -11.90 -2.10
CA CYS A 405 52.37 -10.60 -1.59
C CYS A 405 53.58 -9.71 -1.31
N THR A 406 53.54 -8.47 -1.80
CA THR A 406 54.60 -7.45 -1.60
C THR A 406 54.07 -6.26 -0.82
N CYS A 407 54.77 -5.81 0.21
CA CYS A 407 54.42 -4.61 0.95
C CYS A 407 54.69 -3.36 0.10
N ARG A 408 53.64 -2.57 -0.16
CA ARG A 408 53.73 -1.27 -0.82
C ARG A 408 52.86 -0.24 -0.11
N GLY A 409 53.47 0.85 0.37
CA GLY A 409 52.80 1.91 1.10
C GLY A 409 52.17 1.44 2.41
N GLY A 410 52.78 0.45 3.09
CA GLY A 410 52.24 -0.11 4.34
C GLY A 410 51.06 -1.09 4.18
N GLN A 411 50.74 -1.51 2.95
CA GLN A 411 49.73 -2.53 2.63
C GLN A 411 50.31 -3.68 1.79
N TRP A 412 49.78 -4.90 1.95
CA TRP A 412 50.13 -6.03 1.10
C TRP A 412 49.48 -5.92 -0.29
N ARG A 413 50.28 -6.08 -1.35
CA ARG A 413 49.85 -6.20 -2.75
C ARG A 413 50.17 -7.61 -3.24
N CYS A 414 49.15 -8.44 -3.44
CA CYS A 414 49.30 -9.85 -3.81
C CYS A 414 49.11 -10.10 -5.30
N THR A 415 49.93 -10.98 -5.87
CA THR A 415 49.77 -11.53 -7.22
C THR A 415 49.60 -13.05 -7.13
N ASN A 416 48.42 -13.54 -7.55
CA ASN A 416 48.07 -14.96 -7.53
C ASN A 416 48.70 -15.71 -8.71
N TRP A 417 49.01 -16.98 -8.49
CA TRP A 417 49.39 -17.94 -9.52
C TRP A 417 48.11 -18.76 -9.77
N GLY A 418 47.30 -18.45 -10.79
CA GLY A 418 46.02 -19.17 -11.04
C GLY A 418 46.23 -20.70 -11.06
N THR A 419 45.33 -21.56 -10.57
CA THR A 419 43.86 -21.58 -10.60
C THR A 419 43.29 -22.49 -9.49
N ALA A 420 41.97 -22.32 -9.23
CA ALA A 420 40.98 -23.30 -8.73
C ALA A 420 40.54 -23.27 -7.25
N ILE A 421 39.20 -23.22 -7.14
CA ILE A 421 38.32 -23.35 -5.98
C ILE A 421 38.43 -24.76 -5.37
N SER A 422 38.47 -24.87 -4.04
CA SER A 422 37.92 -26.07 -3.36
C SER A 422 37.38 -25.73 -1.97
N GLU A 423 36.15 -26.16 -1.75
CA GLU A 423 35.42 -26.20 -0.48
C GLU A 423 36.19 -27.01 0.60
N ASN A 424 35.96 -26.64 1.85
CA ASN A 424 36.44 -27.26 3.10
C ASN A 424 37.95 -27.22 3.40
N ASN A 425 38.34 -26.38 4.37
CA ASN A 425 39.12 -26.86 5.51
C ASN A 425 39.06 -25.90 6.70
N GLN A 426 38.95 -26.50 7.87
CA GLN A 426 38.87 -25.88 9.18
C GLN A 426 40.19 -25.20 9.58
N ALA A 427 40.01 -24.07 10.24
CA ALA A 427 40.81 -23.40 11.27
C ALA A 427 42.22 -23.91 11.63
N GLU A 428 43.06 -22.90 11.89
CA GLU A 428 44.38 -22.88 12.53
C GLU A 428 45.56 -22.69 11.55
N ASP A 429 46.17 -21.49 11.62
CA ASP A 429 47.36 -20.96 10.91
C ASP A 429 47.21 -20.15 9.57
N GLN A 430 46.02 -19.61 9.26
CA GLN A 430 45.73 -18.80 8.05
C GLN A 430 45.85 -17.25 8.23
N GLY A 431 46.95 -16.75 8.82
CA GLY A 431 46.95 -15.40 9.42
C GLY A 431 46.99 -14.16 8.51
N CYS A 432 47.83 -14.10 7.46
CA CYS A 432 48.18 -12.80 6.84
C CYS A 432 48.10 -12.73 5.31
N CYS A 433 47.79 -13.84 4.64
CA CYS A 433 47.68 -13.91 3.19
C CYS A 433 46.53 -14.86 2.84
N ASP A 434 45.29 -14.41 3.05
CA ASP A 434 44.16 -14.96 2.30
C ASP A 434 43.72 -13.90 1.28
N LEU A 435 44.33 -14.03 0.10
CA LEU A 435 43.83 -13.73 -1.23
C LEU A 435 44.27 -14.86 -2.16
#